data_AF-A0A1R1AWA3-F1
#
_entry.id   AF-A0A1R1AWA3-F1
#
_cell.length_a   1.000
_cell.length_b   1.000
_cell.length_c   1.000
_cell.angle_alpha   90.00
_cell.angle_beta   90.00
_cell.angle_gamma   90.00
#
_symmetry.space_group_name_H-M   'P 1'
#
loop_
_entity.id
_entity.type
_entity.pdbx_description
1 polymer ?
#
loop_
_entity_poly.entity_id
_entity_poly.type
_entity_poly.pdbx_seq_one_letter_code
_entity_poly.pdbx_strand_id
1 'polypeptide(L)'
;VLDQIFPEYVGVFGDLYSKVSLKTLLQFPTSKSVLSISECTLVDEIASLCKSRSDKWAKERAQKLRDAASRNPFQNNLFQSHIFNLEILITLILQYQEHLSKLDAEIDALAQEMEEYTILQSIPGIGEKIAATIISEIGEIDRFNHPKKLVAFAGVDPSVYASGKFTASVNRITKRGSSSLRHALYMAVRCGIRDARKKKTTDEMIPRNKRLREFYDKKRNDGKPFRVAVIAYVNKLLHWIYALLKSKTDFQDTAQKLHPAK
;
A
#
# COMPACT_ATOMS: atom_id res chain seq x y z
N VAL A 1 -22.03 -16.44 -2.40
CA VAL A 1 -23.27 -15.92 -1.75
C VAL A 1 -23.80 -14.72 -2.50
N LEU A 2 -23.02 -13.65 -2.73
CA LEU A 2 -23.48 -12.50 -3.54
C LEU A 2 -23.97 -12.93 -4.93
N ASP A 3 -23.23 -13.81 -5.63
CA ASP A 3 -23.62 -14.29 -6.96
C ASP A 3 -24.94 -15.09 -6.98
N GLN A 4 -25.42 -15.55 -5.81
CA GLN A 4 -26.68 -16.29 -5.68
C GLN A 4 -27.87 -15.37 -5.36
N ILE A 5 -27.61 -14.06 -5.15
CA ILE A 5 -28.61 -13.08 -4.70
C ILE A 5 -28.63 -11.89 -5.68
N PHE A 6 -27.45 -11.32 -5.94
CA PHE A 6 -27.30 -10.09 -6.70
C PHE A 6 -25.95 -10.05 -7.46
N PRO A 7 -25.69 -10.99 -8.39
CA PRO A 7 -24.46 -11.02 -9.20
C PRO A 7 -24.18 -9.69 -9.93
N GLU A 8 -25.22 -9.02 -10.44
CA GLU A 8 -25.11 -7.74 -11.14
C GLU A 8 -24.66 -6.57 -10.25
N TYR A 9 -24.60 -6.77 -8.93
CA TYR A 9 -24.08 -5.77 -8.00
C TYR A 9 -22.57 -5.51 -8.22
N VAL A 10 -21.84 -6.51 -8.74
CA VAL A 10 -20.42 -6.38 -9.06
C VAL A 10 -20.23 -5.29 -10.12
N GLY A 11 -19.41 -4.27 -9.79
CA GLY A 11 -19.14 -3.14 -10.68
C GLY A 11 -20.05 -1.92 -10.50
N VAL A 12 -21.07 -1.99 -9.64
CA VAL A 12 -21.85 -0.80 -9.24
C VAL A 12 -20.94 0.22 -8.57
N PHE A 13 -20.14 -0.22 -7.60
CA PHE A 13 -19.10 0.58 -6.96
C PHE A 13 -17.72 0.25 -7.52
N GLY A 14 -16.79 1.21 -7.45
CA GLY A 14 -15.42 1.00 -7.92
C GLY A 14 -14.65 -0.06 -7.12
N ASP A 15 -14.97 -0.18 -5.83
CA ASP A 15 -14.50 -1.25 -4.96
C ASP A 15 -15.71 -1.88 -4.25
N LEU A 16 -15.92 -3.16 -4.50
CA LEU A 16 -17.01 -3.96 -3.92
C LEU A 16 -16.95 -3.98 -2.39
N TYR A 17 -15.73 -4.01 -1.83
CA TYR A 17 -15.51 -4.11 -0.39
C TYR A 17 -15.38 -2.75 0.29
N SER A 18 -15.62 -1.65 -0.44
CA SER A 18 -15.66 -0.33 0.19
C SER A 18 -16.79 -0.24 1.21
N LYS A 19 -16.59 0.54 2.29
CA LYS A 19 -17.60 0.72 3.36
C LYS A 19 -18.97 1.15 2.81
N VAL A 20 -18.98 2.00 1.78
CA VAL A 20 -20.22 2.49 1.15
C VAL A 20 -20.92 1.35 0.42
N SER A 21 -20.20 0.62 -0.43
CA SER A 21 -20.71 -0.54 -1.17
C SER A 21 -21.32 -1.57 -0.22
N LEU A 22 -20.55 -2.00 0.79
CA LEU A 22 -21.01 -2.98 1.77
C LEU A 22 -22.23 -2.52 2.55
N LYS A 23 -22.29 -1.26 2.99
CA LYS A 23 -23.45 -0.71 3.71
C LYS A 23 -24.67 -0.54 2.81
N THR A 24 -24.49 -0.12 1.56
CA THR A 24 -25.58 -0.06 0.58
C THR A 24 -26.13 -1.46 0.30
N LEU A 25 -25.28 -2.46 0.16
CA LEU A 25 -25.71 -3.85 -0.04
C LEU A 25 -26.41 -4.42 1.21
N LEU A 26 -26.03 -3.98 2.40
CA LEU A 26 -26.70 -4.35 3.65
C LEU A 26 -28.11 -3.74 3.73
N GLN A 27 -28.28 -2.48 3.30
CA GLN A 27 -29.59 -1.83 3.25
C GLN A 27 -30.48 -2.38 2.12
N PHE A 28 -29.88 -2.71 0.97
CA PHE A 28 -30.58 -3.14 -0.24
C PHE A 28 -29.99 -4.46 -0.78
N PRO A 29 -30.19 -5.59 -0.08
CA PRO A 29 -29.55 -6.85 -0.42
C PRO A 29 -30.09 -7.50 -1.70
N THR A 30 -31.24 -7.07 -2.21
CA THR A 30 -31.95 -7.69 -3.33
C THR A 30 -32.39 -6.67 -4.39
N SER A 31 -32.62 -7.13 -5.63
CA SER A 31 -33.22 -6.29 -6.67
C SER A 31 -34.55 -5.69 -6.22
N LYS A 32 -35.40 -6.48 -5.55
CA LYS A 32 -36.69 -6.02 -5.04
C LYS A 32 -36.54 -4.84 -4.07
N SER A 33 -35.61 -4.93 -3.11
CA SER A 33 -35.36 -3.83 -2.16
C SER A 33 -34.86 -2.55 -2.83
N VAL A 34 -34.09 -2.66 -3.92
CA VAL A 34 -33.63 -1.50 -4.70
C VAL A 34 -34.79 -0.90 -5.51
N LEU A 35 -35.58 -1.74 -6.18
CA LEU A 35 -36.64 -1.28 -7.08
C LEU A 35 -37.89 -0.79 -6.35
N SER A 36 -38.09 -1.18 -5.08
CA SER A 36 -39.23 -0.75 -4.26
C SER A 36 -39.15 0.70 -3.78
N ILE A 37 -37.97 1.31 -3.80
CA ILE A 37 -37.77 2.70 -3.35
C ILE A 37 -37.62 3.65 -4.54
N SER A 38 -37.85 4.94 -4.28
CA SER A 38 -37.64 5.98 -5.29
C SER A 38 -36.15 6.20 -5.55
N GLU A 39 -35.82 6.65 -6.76
CA GLU A 39 -34.43 6.98 -7.10
C GLU A 39 -33.87 8.08 -6.19
N CYS A 40 -34.67 9.11 -5.90
CA CYS A 40 -34.27 10.18 -5.00
C CYS A 40 -33.87 9.65 -3.62
N THR A 41 -34.69 8.76 -3.04
CA THR A 41 -34.38 8.12 -1.76
C THR A 41 -33.09 7.31 -1.83
N LEU A 42 -32.87 6.57 -2.91
CA LEU A 42 -31.64 5.78 -3.08
C LEU A 42 -30.39 6.68 -3.17
N VAL A 43 -30.51 7.83 -3.84
CA VAL A 43 -29.44 8.83 -3.92
C VAL A 43 -29.10 9.37 -2.54
N ASP A 44 -30.12 9.75 -1.76
CA ASP A 44 -29.94 10.31 -0.43
C ASP A 44 -29.28 9.31 0.52
N GLU A 45 -29.71 8.04 0.49
CA GLU A 45 -29.10 6.96 1.27
C GLU A 45 -27.62 6.77 0.90
N ILE A 46 -27.29 6.65 -0.39
CA ILE A 46 -25.90 6.50 -0.85
C ILE A 46 -25.04 7.72 -0.49
N ALA A 47 -25.59 8.94 -0.62
CA ALA A 47 -24.90 10.17 -0.25
C ALA A 47 -24.61 10.21 1.26
N SER A 48 -25.56 9.77 2.10
CA SER A 48 -25.39 9.72 3.55
C SER A 48 -24.26 8.78 3.98
N LEU A 49 -24.07 7.67 3.27
CA LEU A 49 -23.03 6.69 3.51
C LEU A 49 -21.63 7.18 3.07
N CYS A 50 -21.54 8.20 2.19
CA CYS A 50 -20.28 8.72 1.67
C CYS A 50 -20.24 10.26 1.56
N LYS A 51 -20.17 10.94 2.72
CA LYS A 51 -20.12 12.43 2.78
C LYS A 51 -18.93 13.08 2.07
N SER A 52 -17.91 12.32 1.70
CA SER A 52 -16.71 12.83 1.00
C SER A 52 -16.86 12.95 -0.52
N ARG A 53 -17.94 12.39 -1.09
CA ARG A 53 -18.19 12.38 -2.54
C ARG A 53 -19.27 13.39 -2.89
N SER A 54 -19.30 13.79 -4.16
CA SER A 54 -20.29 14.75 -4.67
C SER A 54 -21.66 14.11 -4.87
N ASP A 55 -22.72 14.91 -4.83
CA ASP A 55 -24.09 14.45 -5.10
C ASP A 55 -24.23 13.86 -6.50
N LYS A 56 -23.49 14.40 -7.48
CA LYS A 56 -23.43 13.83 -8.83
C LYS A 56 -22.94 12.38 -8.81
N TRP A 57 -21.91 12.08 -8.00
CA TRP A 57 -21.41 10.70 -7.86
C TRP A 57 -22.47 9.79 -7.23
N ALA A 58 -23.19 10.25 -6.22
CA ALA A 58 -24.26 9.47 -5.58
C ALA A 58 -25.39 9.15 -6.58
N LYS A 59 -25.81 10.14 -7.38
CA LYS A 59 -26.78 9.96 -8.50
C LYS A 59 -26.32 8.90 -9.49
N GLU A 60 -25.08 8.99 -9.96
CA GLU A 60 -24.52 8.00 -10.89
C GLU A 60 -24.48 6.59 -10.29
N ARG A 61 -24.21 6.45 -8.98
CA ARG A 61 -24.22 5.14 -8.30
C ARG A 61 -25.63 4.59 -8.10
N ALA A 62 -26.58 5.43 -7.70
CA ALA A 62 -27.98 5.05 -7.56
C ALA A 62 -28.55 4.54 -8.90
N GLN A 63 -28.32 5.28 -9.99
CA GLN A 63 -28.75 4.85 -11.32
C GLN A 63 -28.13 3.49 -11.69
N LYS A 64 -26.81 3.33 -11.54
CA LYS A 64 -26.14 2.05 -11.81
C LYS A 64 -26.69 0.90 -10.97
N LEU A 65 -27.02 1.15 -9.71
CA LEU A 65 -27.59 0.14 -8.83
C LEU A 65 -29.02 -0.25 -9.27
N ARG A 66 -29.84 0.71 -9.72
CA ARG A 66 -31.16 0.40 -10.30
C ARG A 66 -31.05 -0.36 -11.63
N ASP A 67 -30.09 0.00 -12.47
CA ASP A 67 -29.82 -0.70 -13.74
C ASP A 67 -29.34 -2.14 -13.47
N ALA A 68 -28.47 -2.33 -12.47
CA ALA A 68 -28.05 -3.64 -12.01
C ALA A 68 -29.23 -4.45 -11.45
N ALA A 69 -30.07 -3.83 -10.61
CA ALA A 69 -31.25 -4.48 -10.05
C ALA A 69 -32.22 -4.97 -11.14
N SER A 70 -32.43 -4.15 -12.18
CA SER A 70 -33.28 -4.48 -13.32
C SER A 70 -32.72 -5.61 -14.18
N ARG A 71 -31.38 -5.68 -14.35
CA ARG A 71 -30.71 -6.74 -15.13
C ARG A 71 -30.49 -8.04 -14.36
N ASN A 72 -30.56 -7.99 -13.02
CA ASN A 72 -30.30 -9.14 -12.17
C ASN A 72 -31.28 -10.29 -12.49
N PRO A 73 -30.80 -11.52 -12.73
CA PRO A 73 -31.68 -12.67 -12.96
C PRO A 73 -32.55 -13.00 -11.73
N PHE A 74 -32.10 -12.67 -10.52
CA PHE A 74 -32.80 -12.97 -9.26
C PHE A 74 -33.66 -11.79 -8.80
N GLN A 75 -34.81 -11.56 -9.44
CA GLN A 75 -35.71 -10.45 -9.11
C GLN A 75 -36.41 -10.64 -7.75
N ASN A 76 -36.83 -11.86 -7.46
CA ASN A 76 -37.38 -12.27 -6.17
C ASN A 76 -36.42 -13.26 -5.52
N ASN A 77 -35.93 -12.93 -4.33
CA ASN A 77 -35.02 -13.81 -3.62
C ASN A 77 -35.76 -15.04 -3.09
N LEU A 78 -35.34 -16.23 -3.55
CA LEU A 78 -36.02 -17.50 -3.25
C LEU A 78 -35.69 -18.05 -1.86
N PHE A 79 -34.53 -17.68 -1.29
CA PHE A 79 -34.06 -18.22 -0.01
C PHE A 79 -33.60 -17.13 0.95
N GLN A 80 -34.35 -16.95 2.04
CA GLN A 80 -33.99 -16.01 3.11
C GLN A 80 -32.64 -16.34 3.77
N SER A 81 -32.25 -17.62 3.77
CA SER A 81 -30.96 -18.08 4.29
C SER A 81 -29.76 -17.45 3.57
N HIS A 82 -29.87 -17.17 2.26
CA HIS A 82 -28.81 -16.51 1.51
C HIS A 82 -28.66 -15.04 1.92
N ILE A 83 -29.77 -14.33 2.14
CA ILE A 83 -29.76 -12.94 2.63
C ILE A 83 -29.10 -12.89 4.00
N PHE A 84 -29.55 -13.74 4.92
CA PHE A 84 -28.98 -13.82 6.27
C PHE A 84 -27.47 -14.11 6.25
N ASN A 85 -27.03 -15.04 5.41
CA ASN A 85 -25.60 -15.33 5.24
C ASN A 85 -24.84 -14.11 4.68
N LEU A 86 -25.40 -13.44 3.68
CA LEU A 86 -24.81 -12.23 3.10
C LEU A 86 -24.64 -11.13 4.17
N GLU A 87 -25.68 -10.88 4.97
CA GLU A 87 -25.66 -9.90 6.05
C GLU A 87 -24.57 -10.20 7.08
N ILE A 88 -24.44 -11.46 7.51
CA ILE A 88 -23.36 -11.90 8.41
C ILE A 88 -22.00 -11.62 7.79
N LEU A 89 -21.78 -12.03 6.54
CA LEU A 89 -20.49 -11.87 5.88
C LEU A 89 -20.12 -10.39 5.71
N ILE A 90 -21.07 -9.55 5.30
CA ILE A 90 -20.88 -8.11 5.19
C ILE A 90 -20.50 -7.51 6.55
N THR A 91 -21.22 -7.89 7.60
CA THR A 91 -20.99 -7.40 8.97
C THR A 91 -19.59 -7.78 9.46
N LEU A 92 -19.15 -9.02 9.23
CA LEU A 92 -17.81 -9.49 9.56
C LEU A 92 -16.72 -8.71 8.80
N ILE A 93 -16.92 -8.46 7.50
CA ILE A 93 -15.97 -7.67 6.71
C ILE A 93 -15.86 -6.25 7.26
N LEU A 94 -16.99 -5.60 7.55
CA LEU A 94 -17.00 -4.25 8.12
C LEU A 94 -16.31 -4.20 9.49
N GLN A 95 -16.54 -5.21 10.34
CA GLN A 95 -15.87 -5.32 11.64
C GLN A 95 -14.36 -5.51 11.50
N TYR A 96 -13.90 -6.38 10.59
CA TYR A 96 -12.47 -6.55 10.33
C TYR A 96 -11.82 -5.28 9.77
N GLN A 97 -12.51 -4.53 8.91
CA GLN A 97 -12.02 -3.23 8.45
C GLN A 97 -11.88 -2.22 9.59
N GLU A 98 -12.78 -2.24 10.58
CA GLU A 98 -12.67 -1.40 11.76
C GLU A 98 -11.50 -1.84 12.65
N HIS A 99 -11.37 -3.13 12.93
CA HIS A 99 -10.26 -3.68 13.72
C HIS A 99 -8.91 -3.35 13.09
N LEU A 100 -8.77 -3.51 11.77
CA LEU A 100 -7.57 -3.13 11.03
C LEU A 100 -7.26 -1.64 11.17
N SER A 101 -8.27 -0.78 11.07
CA SER A 101 -8.08 0.66 11.25
C SER A 101 -7.66 1.05 12.65
N LYS A 102 -8.11 0.33 13.69
CA LYS A 102 -7.69 0.54 15.08
C LYS A 102 -6.24 0.11 15.28
N LEU A 103 -5.89 -1.07 14.78
CA LEU A 103 -4.51 -1.58 14.84
C LEU A 103 -3.53 -0.68 14.09
N ASP A 104 -3.89 -0.19 12.90
CA ASP A 104 -3.06 0.77 12.17
C ASP A 104 -2.80 2.03 13.01
N ALA A 105 -3.83 2.58 13.66
CA ALA A 105 -3.70 3.76 14.51
C ALA A 105 -2.84 3.50 15.77
N GLU A 106 -2.96 2.33 16.39
CA GLU A 106 -2.11 1.92 17.52
C GLU A 106 -0.65 1.76 17.10
N ILE A 107 -0.39 1.15 15.94
CA ILE A 107 0.96 1.05 15.38
C ILE A 107 1.54 2.44 15.13
N ASP A 108 0.79 3.34 14.53
CA ASP A 108 1.25 4.70 14.25
C ASP A 108 1.55 5.48 15.54
N ALA A 109 0.70 5.33 16.58
CA ALA A 109 0.91 5.95 17.88
C ALA A 109 2.21 5.44 18.55
N LEU A 110 2.40 4.13 18.61
CA LEU A 110 3.62 3.54 19.17
C LEU A 110 4.87 3.91 18.36
N ALA A 111 4.76 3.94 17.03
CA ALA A 111 5.88 4.27 16.17
C ALA A 111 6.30 5.75 16.30
N GLN A 112 5.37 6.67 16.53
CA GLN A 112 5.67 8.09 16.76
C GLN A 112 6.49 8.36 18.02
N GLU A 113 6.46 7.46 19.01
CA GLU A 113 7.31 7.55 20.21
C GLU A 113 8.78 7.21 19.94
N MET A 114 9.09 6.58 18.79
CA MET A 114 10.42 6.12 18.42
C MET A 114 11.15 7.16 17.56
N GLU A 115 12.34 7.59 17.98
CA GLU A 115 13.19 8.52 17.20
C GLU A 115 13.52 7.95 15.82
N GLU A 116 13.76 6.64 15.75
CA GLU A 116 14.06 5.90 14.52
C GLU A 116 12.96 6.02 13.48
N TYR A 117 11.70 6.15 13.91
CA TYR A 117 10.56 6.28 13.00
C TYR A 117 10.63 7.56 12.19
N THR A 118 10.88 8.69 12.85
CA THR A 118 11.01 10.00 12.20
C THR A 118 12.23 10.01 11.27
N ILE A 119 13.36 9.43 11.72
CA ILE A 119 14.58 9.31 10.92
C ILE A 119 14.30 8.50 9.64
N LEU A 120 13.61 7.36 9.73
CA LEU A 120 13.32 6.54 8.56
C LEU A 120 12.33 7.22 7.61
N GLN A 121 11.30 7.89 8.12
CA GLN A 121 10.35 8.64 7.31
C GLN A 121 10.98 9.82 6.56
N SER A 122 12.09 10.38 7.07
CA SER A 122 12.84 11.42 6.37
C SER A 122 13.40 10.96 5.01
N ILE A 123 13.53 9.65 4.78
CA ILE A 123 13.97 9.07 3.51
C ILE A 123 12.77 9.04 2.53
N PRO A 124 12.81 9.79 1.42
CA PRO A 124 11.71 9.78 0.46
C PRO A 124 11.49 8.39 -0.14
N GLY A 125 10.27 7.87 0.02
CA GLY A 125 9.89 6.52 -0.37
C GLY A 125 9.55 5.62 0.81
N ILE A 126 9.98 5.97 2.02
CA ILE A 126 9.58 5.31 3.26
C ILE A 126 8.41 6.08 3.87
N GLY A 127 7.24 5.43 3.95
CA GLY A 127 6.07 5.95 4.66
C GLY A 127 5.84 5.20 5.98
N GLU A 128 4.81 5.59 6.72
CA GLU A 128 4.44 5.09 8.06
C GLU A 128 4.57 3.57 8.20
N LYS A 129 3.77 2.81 7.46
CA LYS A 129 3.79 1.34 7.51
C LYS A 129 5.15 0.72 7.16
N ILE A 130 5.88 1.33 6.22
CA ILE A 130 7.19 0.84 5.79
C ILE A 130 8.22 1.10 6.89
N ALA A 131 8.22 2.29 7.49
CA ALA A 131 9.11 2.64 8.61
C ALA A 131 8.85 1.72 9.81
N ALA A 132 7.59 1.59 10.23
CA ALA A 132 7.21 0.71 11.34
C ALA A 132 7.63 -0.75 11.08
N THR A 133 7.44 -1.27 9.86
CA THR A 133 7.88 -2.62 9.49
C THR A 133 9.40 -2.77 9.52
N ILE A 134 10.15 -1.77 9.05
CA ILE A 134 11.62 -1.82 9.07
C ILE A 134 12.13 -1.84 10.52
N ILE A 135 11.55 -1.01 11.40
CA ILE A 135 11.93 -0.95 12.81
C ILE A 135 11.62 -2.26 13.52
N SER A 136 10.40 -2.80 13.33
CA SER A 136 10.00 -4.04 13.99
C SER A 136 10.85 -5.25 13.57
N GLU A 137 11.30 -5.28 12.31
CA GLU A 137 12.10 -6.38 11.77
C GLU A 137 13.60 -6.27 12.12
N ILE A 138 14.15 -5.05 12.17
CA ILE A 138 15.57 -4.83 12.49
C ILE A 138 15.78 -4.88 14.01
N GLY A 139 14.84 -4.31 14.78
CA GLY A 139 15.01 -4.00 16.19
C GLY A 139 16.09 -2.92 16.39
N GLU A 140 16.83 -3.03 17.49
CA GLU A 140 17.93 -2.10 17.80
C GLU A 140 19.04 -2.16 16.75
N ILE A 141 19.38 -1.01 16.16
CA ILE A 141 20.43 -0.95 15.14
C ILE A 141 21.81 -1.35 15.68
N ASP A 142 22.03 -1.18 16.99
CA ASP A 142 23.31 -1.41 17.66
C ASP A 142 23.76 -2.87 17.65
N ARG A 143 22.84 -3.82 17.42
CA ARG A 143 23.17 -5.24 17.22
C ARG A 143 24.00 -5.49 15.96
N PHE A 144 24.02 -4.55 15.03
CA PHE A 144 24.84 -4.60 13.83
C PHE A 144 26.06 -3.70 14.00
N ASN A 145 27.25 -4.29 13.93
CA ASN A 145 28.51 -3.53 13.98
C ASN A 145 28.99 -3.04 12.59
N HIS A 146 28.30 -3.43 11.52
CA HIS A 146 28.65 -3.06 10.15
C HIS A 146 27.42 -3.16 9.23
N PRO A 147 27.21 -2.24 8.26
CA PRO A 147 26.03 -2.25 7.39
C PRO A 147 25.89 -3.52 6.56
N LYS A 148 27.01 -4.13 6.15
CA LYS A 148 26.99 -5.44 5.45
C LYS A 148 26.32 -6.55 6.28
N LYS A 149 26.38 -6.51 7.62
CA LYS A 149 25.68 -7.48 8.47
C LYS A 149 24.16 -7.27 8.42
N LEU A 150 23.71 -6.01 8.36
CA LEU A 150 22.30 -5.70 8.15
C LEU A 150 21.83 -6.15 6.76
N VAL A 151 22.65 -5.98 5.72
CA VAL A 151 22.37 -6.48 4.36
C VAL A 151 22.24 -8.01 4.34
N ALA A 152 23.15 -8.72 5.00
CA ALA A 152 23.09 -10.18 5.12
C ALA A 152 21.88 -10.63 5.95
N PHE A 153 21.56 -9.91 7.04
CA PHE A 153 20.37 -10.14 7.85
C PHE A 153 19.08 -9.97 7.06
N ALA A 154 18.98 -8.95 6.20
CA ALA A 154 17.85 -8.80 5.28
C ALA A 154 17.81 -9.88 4.19
N GLY A 155 18.93 -10.55 3.92
CA GLY A 155 19.05 -11.60 2.90
C GLY A 155 18.98 -11.04 1.47
N VAL A 156 19.49 -9.82 1.26
CA VAL A 156 19.57 -9.15 -0.05
C VAL A 156 21.00 -9.13 -0.61
N ASP A 157 21.94 -9.74 0.12
CA ASP A 157 23.29 -10.01 -0.35
C ASP A 157 23.28 -11.06 -1.49
N PRO A 158 24.19 -10.96 -2.46
CA PRO A 158 24.32 -11.97 -3.49
C PRO A 158 24.79 -13.29 -2.86
N SER A 159 24.13 -14.38 -3.23
CA SER A 159 24.59 -15.73 -2.92
C SER A 159 25.94 -16.00 -3.57
N VAL A 160 26.71 -16.89 -2.95
CA VAL A 160 27.94 -17.41 -3.54
C VAL A 160 27.64 -18.84 -3.96
N TYR A 161 27.67 -19.11 -5.27
CA TYR A 161 27.62 -20.46 -5.81
C TYR A 161 28.98 -20.77 -6.43
N ALA A 162 29.80 -21.51 -5.67
CA ALA A 162 31.13 -21.92 -6.09
C ALA A 162 31.36 -23.41 -5.80
N SER A 163 31.92 -24.14 -6.77
CA SER A 163 32.36 -25.53 -6.62
C SER A 163 33.79 -25.69 -7.14
N GLY A 164 34.78 -25.61 -6.23
CA GLY A 164 36.21 -25.85 -6.51
C GLY A 164 36.82 -24.95 -7.60
N LYS A 165 36.57 -25.28 -8.87
CA LYS A 165 37.01 -24.55 -10.07
C LYS A 165 35.94 -23.66 -10.71
N PHE A 166 34.68 -23.76 -10.29
CA PHE A 166 33.58 -22.99 -10.85
C PHE A 166 33.09 -21.92 -9.87
N THR A 167 32.94 -20.68 -10.34
CA THR A 167 32.23 -19.60 -9.66
C THR A 167 31.15 -19.08 -10.60
N ALA A 168 29.89 -19.09 -10.16
CA ALA A 168 28.80 -18.60 -10.99
C ALA A 168 28.88 -17.08 -11.17
N SER A 169 28.72 -16.62 -12.41
CA SER A 169 28.71 -15.20 -12.78
C SER A 169 27.36 -14.52 -12.48
N VAL A 170 26.28 -15.29 -12.38
CA VAL A 170 24.92 -14.81 -12.08
C VAL A 170 24.43 -15.43 -10.78
N ASN A 171 24.46 -14.64 -9.72
CA ASN A 171 24.01 -15.06 -8.40
C ASN A 171 22.66 -14.44 -8.04
N ARG A 172 21.84 -15.21 -7.32
CA ARG A 172 20.56 -14.74 -6.75
C ARG A 172 20.80 -14.13 -5.38
N ILE A 173 19.87 -13.37 -4.84
CA ILE A 173 19.94 -12.99 -3.42
C ILE A 173 19.76 -14.21 -2.51
N THR A 174 20.36 -14.19 -1.32
CA THR A 174 20.35 -15.32 -0.39
C THR A 174 18.96 -15.61 0.21
N LYS A 175 18.12 -14.58 0.40
CA LYS A 175 16.79 -14.66 1.04
C LYS A 175 16.78 -15.27 2.46
N ARG A 176 17.92 -15.36 3.14
CA ARG A 176 18.04 -15.96 4.49
C ARG A 176 17.31 -15.17 5.58
N GLY A 177 17.09 -13.88 5.36
CA GLY A 177 16.39 -12.98 6.28
C GLY A 177 14.86 -13.05 6.23
N SER A 178 14.23 -12.12 6.93
CA SER A 178 12.78 -11.91 6.89
C SER A 178 12.25 -11.54 5.50
N SER A 179 11.18 -12.21 5.07
CA SER A 179 10.45 -11.84 3.84
C SER A 179 9.75 -10.49 3.98
N SER A 180 9.26 -10.16 5.18
CA SER A 180 8.57 -8.91 5.47
C SER A 180 9.51 -7.72 5.35
N LEU A 181 10.71 -7.81 5.95
CA LEU A 181 11.75 -6.79 5.81
C LEU A 181 12.14 -6.55 4.34
N ARG A 182 12.38 -7.63 3.58
CA ARG A 182 12.67 -7.52 2.14
C ARG A 182 11.54 -6.88 1.37
N HIS A 183 10.29 -7.22 1.69
CA HIS A 183 9.13 -6.65 1.03
C HIS A 183 9.01 -5.15 1.33
N ALA A 184 9.14 -4.75 2.60
CA ALA A 184 9.11 -3.35 3.02
C ALA A 184 10.20 -2.53 2.31
N LEU A 185 11.44 -3.01 2.28
CA LEU A 185 12.54 -2.34 1.57
C LEU A 185 12.31 -2.26 0.06
N TYR A 186 11.78 -3.33 -0.54
CA TYR A 186 11.43 -3.34 -1.96
C TYR A 186 10.34 -2.30 -2.28
N MET A 187 9.32 -2.19 -1.42
CA MET A 187 8.27 -1.18 -1.55
C MET A 187 8.81 0.23 -1.31
N ALA A 188 9.71 0.41 -0.34
CA ALA A 188 10.39 1.69 -0.09
C ALA A 188 11.10 2.19 -1.35
N VAL A 189 11.88 1.32 -1.99
CA VAL A 189 12.58 1.61 -3.23
C VAL A 189 11.59 1.93 -4.35
N ARG A 190 10.54 1.12 -4.55
CA ARG A 190 9.54 1.37 -5.60
C ARG A 190 8.83 2.70 -5.43
N CYS A 191 8.52 3.08 -4.20
CA CYS A 191 7.93 4.37 -3.88
C CYS A 191 8.93 5.52 -4.06
N GLY A 192 10.21 5.30 -3.72
CA GLY A 192 11.26 6.30 -3.85
C GLY A 192 11.71 6.59 -5.29
N ILE A 193 11.73 5.59 -6.17
CA ILE A 193 12.07 5.80 -7.60
C ILE A 193 10.93 6.42 -8.41
N ARG A 194 9.71 6.43 -7.88
CA ARG A 194 8.54 6.94 -8.60
C ARG A 194 8.62 8.46 -8.70
N ASP A 195 8.47 8.98 -9.92
CA ASP A 195 8.39 10.42 -10.15
C ASP A 195 7.08 10.98 -9.58
N ALA A 196 7.14 12.19 -9.03
CA ALA A 196 6.00 12.92 -8.51
C ALA A 196 5.83 14.21 -9.29
N ARG A 197 4.57 14.66 -9.45
CA ARG A 197 4.33 16.01 -9.96
C ARG A 197 4.86 17.04 -8.97
N LYS A 198 5.52 18.09 -9.48
CA LYS A 198 5.99 19.22 -8.68
C LYS A 198 4.84 19.90 -7.91
N LYS A 199 3.70 20.07 -8.57
CA LYS A 199 2.43 20.50 -7.98
C LYS A 199 1.31 19.62 -8.54
N LYS A 200 0.22 19.44 -7.79
CA LYS A 200 -0.94 18.63 -8.24
C LYS A 200 -1.48 19.08 -9.61
N THR A 201 -1.35 20.36 -9.91
CA THR A 201 -1.86 21.04 -11.11
C THR A 201 -0.85 21.18 -12.26
N THR A 202 0.41 20.75 -12.09
CA THR A 202 1.45 20.88 -13.12
C THR A 202 1.83 19.51 -13.68
N ASP A 203 2.11 19.44 -14.98
CA ASP A 203 2.58 18.21 -15.63
C ASP A 203 4.10 17.96 -15.44
N GLU A 204 4.82 18.91 -14.85
CA GLU A 204 6.24 18.77 -14.52
C GLU A 204 6.45 17.65 -13.48
N MET A 205 7.16 16.59 -13.89
CA MET A 205 7.48 15.44 -13.05
C MET A 205 8.90 15.57 -12.50
N ILE A 206 9.08 15.36 -11.20
CA ILE A 206 10.34 15.46 -10.48
C ILE A 206 10.57 14.16 -9.71
N PRO A 207 11.81 13.63 -9.67
CA PRO A 207 12.12 12.48 -8.82
C PRO A 207 11.89 12.80 -7.35
N ARG A 208 11.17 11.91 -6.64
CA ARG A 208 10.96 12.04 -5.18
C ARG A 208 12.25 12.00 -4.39
N ASN A 209 13.24 11.27 -4.91
CA ASN A 209 14.59 11.23 -4.36
C ASN A 209 15.59 11.27 -5.51
N LYS A 210 16.30 12.39 -5.63
CA LYS A 210 17.20 12.61 -6.77
C LYS A 210 18.37 11.61 -6.75
N ARG A 211 19.06 11.49 -5.61
CA ARG A 211 20.20 10.57 -5.42
C ARG A 211 19.84 9.12 -5.74
N LEU A 212 18.65 8.70 -5.32
CA LEU A 212 18.20 7.33 -5.50
C LEU A 212 17.74 7.05 -6.92
N ARG A 213 17.10 8.02 -7.54
CA ARG A 213 16.74 7.91 -8.95
C ARG A 213 17.99 7.83 -9.83
N GLU A 214 19.00 8.68 -9.58
CA GLU A 214 20.27 8.64 -10.31
C GLU A 214 20.99 7.29 -10.17
N PHE A 215 21.03 6.71 -8.97
CA PHE A 215 21.63 5.39 -8.76
C PHE A 215 20.86 4.29 -9.52
N TYR A 216 19.53 4.33 -9.47
CA TYR A 216 18.68 3.38 -10.19
C TYR A 216 18.85 3.50 -11.71
N ASP A 217 18.79 4.72 -12.25
CA ASP A 217 18.92 4.99 -13.69
C ASP A 217 20.31 4.57 -14.18
N LYS A 218 21.37 4.83 -13.41
CA LYS A 218 22.72 4.31 -13.70
C LYS A 218 22.71 2.78 -13.84
N LYS A 219 22.08 2.06 -12.90
CA LYS A 219 22.02 0.59 -12.98
C LYS A 219 21.18 0.09 -14.15
N ARG A 220 20.14 0.81 -14.55
CA ARG A 220 19.34 0.50 -15.74
C ARG A 220 20.15 0.73 -17.02
N ASN A 221 20.93 1.82 -17.08
CA ASN A 221 21.83 2.13 -18.19
C ASN A 221 23.01 1.13 -18.29
N ASP A 222 23.48 0.59 -17.16
CA ASP A 222 24.43 -0.54 -17.11
C ASP A 222 23.83 -1.87 -17.65
N GLY A 223 22.61 -1.86 -18.19
CA GLY A 223 21.91 -3.03 -18.73
C GLY A 223 21.31 -3.97 -17.68
N LYS A 224 21.27 -3.59 -16.39
CA LYS A 224 20.73 -4.47 -15.35
C LYS A 224 19.20 -4.59 -15.47
N PRO A 225 18.63 -5.80 -15.37
CA PRO A 225 17.18 -5.99 -15.32
C PRO A 225 16.52 -5.21 -14.17
N PHE A 226 15.24 -4.85 -14.33
CA PHE A 226 14.51 -4.00 -13.39
C PHE A 226 14.65 -4.48 -11.94
N ARG A 227 14.35 -5.75 -11.67
CA ARG A 227 14.42 -6.33 -10.33
C ARG A 227 15.84 -6.31 -9.76
N VAL A 228 16.86 -6.48 -10.59
CA VAL A 228 18.27 -6.44 -10.15
C VAL A 228 18.68 -5.02 -9.78
N ALA A 229 18.28 -4.01 -10.56
CA ALA A 229 18.50 -2.61 -10.24
C ALA A 229 17.81 -2.21 -8.93
N VAL A 230 16.55 -2.65 -8.73
CA VAL A 230 15.81 -2.42 -7.49
C VAL A 230 16.50 -3.06 -6.29
N ILE A 231 16.96 -4.31 -6.40
CA ILE A 231 17.67 -4.99 -5.29
C ILE A 231 19.02 -4.35 -5.00
N ALA A 232 19.76 -3.92 -6.02
CA ALA A 232 20.99 -3.16 -5.82
C ALA A 232 20.74 -1.86 -5.05
N TYR A 233 19.60 -1.22 -5.30
CA TYR A 233 19.17 -0.05 -4.56
C TYR A 233 18.69 -0.44 -3.14
N VAL A 234 17.94 -1.53 -2.93
CA VAL A 234 17.63 -2.01 -1.57
C VAL A 234 18.89 -2.21 -0.73
N ASN A 235 19.96 -2.76 -1.31
CA ASN A 235 21.26 -2.86 -0.64
C ASN A 235 21.82 -1.47 -0.27
N LYS A 236 21.83 -0.51 -1.21
CA LYS A 236 22.24 0.87 -0.95
C LYS A 236 21.39 1.56 0.14
N LEU A 237 20.09 1.33 0.14
CA LEU A 237 19.14 1.85 1.12
C LEU A 237 19.44 1.33 2.53
N LEU A 238 19.74 0.03 2.67
CA LEU A 238 20.14 -0.56 3.96
C LEU A 238 21.41 0.06 4.53
N HIS A 239 22.38 0.42 3.67
CA HIS A 239 23.56 1.15 4.12
C HIS A 239 23.22 2.55 4.64
N TRP A 240 22.24 3.22 4.06
CA TRP A 240 21.77 4.52 4.53
C TRP A 240 20.98 4.42 5.82
N ILE A 241 20.04 3.49 5.90
CA ILE A 241 19.29 3.18 7.12
C ILE A 241 20.27 2.91 8.27
N TYR A 242 21.26 2.05 8.05
CA TYR A 242 22.28 1.77 9.06
C TYR A 242 23.01 3.04 9.53
N ALA A 243 23.47 3.88 8.58
CA ALA A 243 24.20 5.08 8.91
C ALA A 243 23.34 6.08 9.70
N LEU A 244 22.12 6.37 9.22
CA LEU A 244 21.21 7.36 9.80
C LEU A 244 20.74 6.95 11.19
N LEU A 245 20.40 5.68 11.39
CA LEU A 245 19.99 5.17 12.69
C LEU A 245 21.16 5.17 13.68
N LYS A 246 22.39 4.84 13.25
CA LYS A 246 23.59 4.93 14.11
C LYS A 246 23.97 6.35 14.47
N SER A 247 23.81 7.31 13.55
CA SER A 247 24.14 8.72 13.79
C SER A 247 23.01 9.52 14.40
N LYS A 248 21.79 8.97 14.48
CA LYS A 248 20.58 9.68 14.90
C LYS A 248 20.35 10.98 14.13
N THR A 249 20.45 10.90 12.81
CA THR A 249 20.31 12.06 11.92
C THR A 249 19.32 11.79 10.81
N ASP A 250 18.58 12.81 10.41
CA ASP A 250 17.68 12.75 9.26
C ASP A 250 18.41 12.62 7.93
N PHE A 251 17.72 12.04 6.95
CA PHE A 251 18.18 11.94 5.59
C PHE A 251 18.23 13.32 4.93
N GLN A 252 19.42 13.73 4.53
CA GLN A 252 19.63 14.96 3.77
C GLN A 252 19.81 14.64 2.28
N ASP A 253 18.81 15.01 1.46
CA ASP A 253 18.98 15.07 0.02
C ASP A 253 19.78 16.35 -0.28
N THR A 254 21.10 16.24 -0.48
CA THR A 254 22.00 17.40 -0.65
C THR A 254 21.80 18.06 -2.02
N ALA A 255 20.60 18.59 -2.26
CA ALA A 255 20.22 19.53 -3.30
C ALA A 255 19.51 20.77 -2.71
N GLN A 256 19.20 20.80 -1.41
CA GLN A 256 18.69 21.96 -0.69
C GLN A 256 19.56 22.27 0.54
N LYS A 257 20.70 22.94 0.30
CA LYS A 257 21.38 23.89 1.22
C LYS A 257 22.74 24.25 0.63
N LEU A 258 22.73 25.26 -0.24
CA LEU A 258 23.79 26.25 -0.35
C LEU A 258 23.10 27.62 -0.26
N HIS A 259 22.61 27.95 0.93
CA HIS A 259 22.65 29.36 1.33
C HIS A 259 24.05 29.56 1.91
N PRO A 260 24.90 30.42 1.30
CA PRO A 260 26.21 30.69 1.84
C PRO A 260 26.06 31.34 3.21
N ALA A 261 26.92 30.90 4.13
CA ALA A 261 27.14 31.58 5.39
C ALA A 261 27.65 33.01 5.12
N LYS A 262 26.86 34.01 5.54
CA LYS A 262 27.23 35.19 6.33
C LYS A 262 26.06 36.16 6.35
#